data_AF-M5RY73-F1
#
_entry.id   AF-M5RY73-F1
#
_cell.length_a   1.000
_cell.length_b   1.000
_cell.length_c   1.000
_cell.angle_alpha   90.00
_cell.angle_beta   90.00
_cell.angle_gamma   90.00
#
_symmetry.space_group_name_H-M   'P 1'
#
loop_
_entity.id
_entity.type
_entity.pdbx_description
1 polymer ?
#
loop_
_entity_poly.entity_id
_entity_poly.type
_entity_poly.pdbx_seq_one_letter_code
_entity_poly.pdbx_strand_id
1 'polypeptide(L)'
;MLVVVISLVVLVYGSYLATQMSIDVFPDLDRPRVVIITEASGLATEEVETLVTQPIEIALMGANGVQAVRSQSTSGLNIIFVEFDWSTEIRAARQTVQERLTTLEGILPAGIRPQMTPPSSIMGQIVVAGIYRQDGPDGGKLAQVGTTNLMAEMTVADGQTPHIEVWRPGDRHDFATWEKLATQSIDWSAAEEPNVGTATIEIDGRTYEANFYSDAKQQLELRTIADWIIRPRLLKTTGVAEVFMQGGDRKQYQILIDPTALLEYDITVQDVEKALRESAISIPKPNSLAA
;
A
#
# COMPACT_ATOMS: atom_id res chain seq x y z
N MET A 1 -48.71 38.37 -21.03
CA MET A 1 -48.92 37.26 -20.07
C MET A 1 -47.99 36.08 -20.34
N LEU A 2 -47.97 35.49 -21.54
CA LEU A 2 -47.09 34.36 -21.87
C LEU A 2 -45.59 34.63 -21.58
N VAL A 3 -45.10 35.81 -21.96
CA VAL A 3 -43.71 36.22 -21.69
C VAL A 3 -43.40 36.24 -20.19
N VAL A 4 -44.32 36.73 -19.36
CA VAL A 4 -44.13 36.81 -17.89
C VAL A 4 -44.05 35.42 -17.28
N VAL A 5 -44.91 34.49 -17.73
CA VAL A 5 -44.89 33.10 -17.26
C VAL A 5 -43.56 32.42 -17.64
N ILE A 6 -43.09 32.61 -18.88
CA ILE A 6 -41.81 32.05 -19.32
C ILE A 6 -40.64 32.65 -18.53
N SER A 7 -40.62 33.96 -18.32
CA SER A 7 -39.58 34.61 -17.51
C SER A 7 -39.55 34.09 -16.07
N LEU A 8 -40.72 33.84 -15.47
CA LEU A 8 -40.81 33.27 -14.12
C LEU A 8 -40.25 31.85 -14.07
N VAL A 9 -40.59 31.02 -15.07
CA VAL A 9 -40.06 29.65 -15.18
C VAL A 9 -38.54 29.65 -15.36
N VAL A 10 -38.00 30.52 -16.23
CA VAL A 10 -36.56 30.66 -16.45
C VAL A 10 -35.85 31.14 -15.18
N LEU A 11 -36.46 32.06 -14.42
CA LEU A 11 -35.88 32.56 -13.17
C LEU A 11 -35.83 31.48 -12.10
N VAL A 12 -36.93 30.74 -11.90
CA VAL A 12 -36.97 29.63 -10.92
C VAL A 12 -36.01 28.52 -11.33
N TYR A 13 -35.99 28.13 -12.60
CA TYR A 13 -35.10 27.07 -13.09
C TYR A 13 -33.62 27.50 -13.07
N GLY A 14 -33.33 28.76 -13.41
CA GLY A 14 -31.99 29.34 -13.34
C GLY A 14 -31.48 29.42 -11.89
N SER A 15 -32.32 29.85 -10.94
CA SER A 15 -31.99 29.81 -9.51
C SER A 15 -31.74 28.39 -9.02
N TYR A 16 -32.56 27.41 -9.44
CA TYR A 16 -32.36 26.01 -9.10
C TYR A 16 -31.00 25.47 -9.62
N LEU A 17 -30.66 25.74 -10.88
CA LEU A 17 -29.37 25.36 -11.45
C LEU A 17 -28.19 26.05 -10.75
N ALA A 18 -28.32 27.33 -10.43
CA ALA A 18 -27.29 28.09 -9.71
C ALA A 18 -26.95 27.49 -8.34
N THR A 19 -27.94 26.88 -7.66
CA THR A 19 -27.71 26.20 -6.37
C THR A 19 -27.08 24.80 -6.48
N GLN A 20 -27.04 24.20 -7.68
CA GLN A 20 -26.47 22.85 -7.91
C GLN A 20 -25.14 22.87 -8.65
N MET A 21 -24.77 23.98 -9.30
CA MET A 21 -23.48 24.07 -9.97
C MET A 21 -22.35 24.02 -8.93
N SER A 22 -21.44 23.07 -9.12
CA SER A 22 -20.19 23.00 -8.37
C SER A 22 -19.41 24.30 -8.58
N ILE A 23 -19.14 25.02 -7.49
CA ILE A 23 -18.23 26.16 -7.48
C ILE A 23 -16.82 25.61 -7.31
N ASP A 24 -15.92 25.98 -8.21
CA ASP A 24 -14.49 25.81 -8.05
C ASP A 24 -13.83 27.18 -7.92
N VAL A 25 -12.83 27.29 -7.04
CA VAL A 25 -12.17 28.57 -6.74
C VAL A 25 -11.20 28.95 -7.87
N PHE A 26 -10.68 27.96 -8.59
CA PHE A 26 -9.81 28.15 -9.74
C PHE A 26 -10.23 27.22 -10.88
N PRO A 27 -10.13 27.66 -12.16
CA PRO A 27 -10.23 26.72 -13.28
C PRO A 27 -9.04 25.75 -13.25
N ASP A 28 -9.21 24.56 -13.83
CA ASP A 28 -8.10 23.60 -13.99
C ASP A 28 -7.01 24.23 -14.87
N LEU A 29 -5.83 24.46 -14.28
CA LEU A 29 -4.67 25.04 -14.97
C LEU A 29 -3.72 23.96 -15.50
N ASP A 30 -4.13 22.69 -15.44
CA ASP A 30 -3.25 21.59 -15.78
C ASP A 30 -3.26 21.28 -17.26
N ARG A 31 -2.07 21.28 -17.84
CA ARG A 31 -1.86 20.60 -19.12
C ARG A 31 -2.08 19.11 -18.91
N PRO A 32 -2.75 18.41 -19.83
CA PRO A 32 -2.92 16.97 -19.74
C PRO A 32 -1.55 16.30 -19.62
N ARG A 33 -1.33 15.61 -18.50
CA ARG A 33 -0.05 14.99 -18.17
C ARG A 33 -0.24 13.54 -17.81
N VAL A 34 0.59 12.68 -18.39
CA VAL A 34 0.65 11.26 -18.06
C VAL A 34 1.96 10.99 -17.35
N VAL A 35 1.90 10.43 -16.14
CA VAL A 35 3.10 10.06 -15.38
C VAL A 35 3.27 8.54 -15.43
N ILE A 36 4.48 8.12 -15.77
CA ILE A 36 4.89 6.73 -15.87
C ILE A 36 5.91 6.47 -14.77
N ILE A 37 5.73 5.39 -14.03
CA ILE A 37 6.67 4.92 -13.02
C ILE A 37 7.21 3.57 -13.47
N THR A 38 8.53 3.42 -13.37
CA THR A 38 9.22 2.18 -13.71
C THR A 38 10.13 1.77 -12.57
N GLU A 39 9.87 0.60 -11.99
CA GLU A 39 10.73 -0.02 -10.99
C GLU A 39 11.83 -0.83 -11.69
N ALA A 40 13.08 -0.55 -11.35
CA ALA A 40 14.27 -1.13 -11.97
C ALA A 40 15.26 -1.60 -10.89
N SER A 41 14.75 -2.34 -9.90
CA SER A 41 15.54 -2.82 -8.76
C SER A 41 16.74 -3.63 -9.24
N GLY A 42 17.93 -3.30 -8.70
CA GLY A 42 19.18 -3.99 -9.04
C GLY A 42 20.01 -3.32 -10.13
N LEU A 43 19.52 -2.26 -10.77
CA LEU A 43 20.31 -1.43 -11.68
C LEU A 43 20.88 -0.20 -10.98
N ALA A 44 22.11 0.19 -11.33
CA ALA A 44 22.67 1.48 -10.95
C ALA A 44 21.93 2.64 -11.64
N THR A 45 21.98 3.85 -11.08
CA THR A 45 21.26 5.02 -11.62
C THR A 45 21.60 5.28 -13.10
N GLU A 46 22.86 5.09 -13.49
CA GLU A 46 23.34 5.28 -14.86
C GLU A 46 22.78 4.21 -15.82
N GLU A 47 22.63 2.98 -15.32
CA GLU A 47 22.04 1.87 -16.07
C GLU A 47 20.53 2.05 -16.21
N VAL A 48 19.84 2.53 -15.17
CA VAL A 48 18.42 2.90 -15.24
C VAL A 48 18.22 3.96 -16.32
N GLU A 49 19.04 5.01 -16.32
CA GLU A 49 18.96 6.08 -17.31
C GLU A 49 19.14 5.56 -18.75
N THR A 50 20.17 4.75 -18.97
CA THR A 50 20.54 4.31 -20.33
C THR A 50 19.66 3.16 -20.84
N LEU A 51 19.33 2.19 -20.00
CA LEU A 51 18.63 0.96 -20.39
C LEU A 51 17.10 1.05 -20.26
N VAL A 52 16.60 1.97 -19.44
CA VAL A 52 15.16 2.09 -19.14
C VAL A 52 14.64 3.45 -19.57
N THR A 53 15.20 4.53 -19.02
CA THR A 53 14.66 5.88 -19.22
C THR A 53 14.75 6.33 -20.67
N GLN A 54 15.94 6.32 -21.26
CA GLN A 54 16.17 6.79 -22.63
C GLN A 54 15.29 6.06 -23.67
N PRO A 55 15.19 4.71 -23.68
CA PRO A 55 14.29 4.02 -24.61
C PRO A 55 12.83 4.45 -24.49
N ILE A 56 12.35 4.65 -23.25
CA ILE A 56 10.97 5.09 -22.99
C ILE A 56 10.77 6.53 -23.47
N GLU A 57 11.69 7.44 -23.16
CA GLU A 57 11.62 8.83 -23.63
C GLU A 57 11.59 8.93 -25.15
N ILE A 58 12.49 8.22 -25.83
CA ILE A 58 12.58 8.23 -27.30
C ILE A 58 11.27 7.75 -27.94
N ALA A 59 10.67 6.69 -27.39
CA ALA A 59 9.40 6.18 -27.89
C ALA A 59 8.23 7.15 -27.67
N LEU A 60 8.28 7.96 -26.61
CA LEU A 60 7.21 8.90 -26.25
C LEU A 60 7.36 10.26 -26.92
N MET A 61 8.58 10.74 -27.15
CA MET A 61 8.82 12.03 -27.83
C MET A 61 8.20 12.10 -29.23
N GLY A 62 8.11 10.97 -29.94
CA GLY A 62 7.48 10.88 -31.26
C GLY A 62 5.97 10.61 -31.23
N ALA A 63 5.34 10.59 -30.05
CA ALA A 63 3.93 10.26 -29.92
C ALA A 63 3.04 11.49 -30.21
N ASN A 64 1.83 11.23 -30.72
CA ASN A 64 0.93 12.31 -31.14
C ASN A 64 0.49 13.15 -29.93
N GLY A 65 0.50 14.48 -30.10
CA GLY A 65 0.04 15.42 -29.07
C GLY A 65 1.02 15.64 -27.91
N VAL A 66 2.16 14.94 -27.88
CA VAL A 66 3.21 15.16 -26.88
C VAL A 66 3.94 16.47 -27.16
N GLN A 67 4.04 17.31 -26.13
CA GLN A 67 4.73 18.61 -26.17
C GLN A 67 6.08 18.54 -25.47
N ALA A 68 6.16 17.81 -24.36
CA ALA A 68 7.41 17.62 -23.63
C ALA A 68 7.42 16.27 -22.92
N VAL A 69 8.62 15.68 -22.82
CA VAL A 69 8.90 14.53 -21.97
C VAL A 69 9.99 14.95 -21.00
N ARG A 70 9.76 14.74 -19.70
CA ARG A 70 10.75 14.99 -18.64
C ARG A 70 10.87 13.75 -17.79
N SER A 71 12.07 13.37 -17.41
CA SER A 71 12.29 12.21 -16.54
C SER A 71 13.15 12.57 -15.32
N GLN A 72 13.05 11.71 -14.31
CA GLN A 72 13.93 11.68 -13.16
C GLN A 72 14.29 10.22 -12.88
N SER A 73 15.58 9.91 -12.91
CA SER A 73 16.12 8.58 -12.64
C SER A 73 16.86 8.60 -11.30
N THR A 74 16.55 7.63 -10.46
CA THR A 74 17.20 7.38 -9.16
C THR A 74 17.51 5.89 -9.04
N SER A 75 18.30 5.49 -8.05
CA SER A 75 18.65 4.07 -7.85
C SER A 75 17.38 3.21 -7.74
N GLY A 76 17.19 2.30 -8.69
CA GLY A 76 16.06 1.37 -8.74
C GLY A 76 14.70 1.95 -9.12
N LEU A 77 14.58 3.25 -9.40
CA LEU A 77 13.30 3.90 -9.72
C LEU A 77 13.46 5.01 -10.78
N ASN A 78 12.58 4.98 -11.77
CA ASN A 78 12.46 6.02 -12.78
C ASN A 78 11.02 6.56 -12.84
N ILE A 79 10.90 7.89 -12.95
CA ILE A 79 9.62 8.61 -13.10
C ILE A 79 9.70 9.48 -14.37
N ILE A 80 8.74 9.30 -15.28
CA ILE A 80 8.64 10.06 -16.54
C ILE A 80 7.32 10.82 -16.58
N PHE A 81 7.42 12.12 -16.82
CA PHE A 81 6.30 13.05 -17.02
C PHE A 81 6.17 13.34 -18.52
N VAL A 82 5.03 12.94 -19.10
CA VAL A 82 4.68 13.23 -20.49
C VAL A 82 3.62 14.32 -20.51
N GLU A 83 3.97 15.50 -21.03
CA GLU A 83 3.08 16.65 -21.15
C GLU A 83 2.50 16.69 -22.56
N PHE A 84 1.18 16.81 -22.66
CA PHE A 84 0.46 16.92 -23.91
C PHE A 84 -0.02 18.37 -24.17
N ASP A 85 -0.48 18.61 -25.39
CA ASP A 85 -1.14 19.85 -25.77
C ASP A 85 -2.43 20.09 -24.96
N TRP A 86 -2.76 21.35 -24.68
CA TRP A 86 -3.96 21.77 -23.94
C TRP A 86 -5.27 21.25 -24.54
N SER A 87 -5.31 21.03 -25.85
CA SER A 87 -6.48 20.51 -26.56
C SER A 87 -6.66 18.99 -26.46
N THR A 88 -5.69 18.27 -25.91
CA THR A 88 -5.71 16.80 -25.85
C THR A 88 -6.54 16.32 -24.67
N GLU A 89 -7.52 15.45 -24.91
CA GLU A 89 -8.21 14.79 -23.80
C GLU A 89 -7.30 13.81 -23.06
N ILE A 90 -7.36 13.79 -21.72
CA ILE A 90 -6.51 12.90 -20.89
C ILE A 90 -6.67 11.41 -21.25
N ARG A 91 -7.86 10.98 -21.68
CA ARG A 91 -8.09 9.59 -22.10
C ARG A 91 -7.31 9.25 -23.38
N ALA A 92 -7.34 10.15 -24.36
CA ALA A 92 -6.60 9.99 -25.61
C ALA A 92 -5.08 10.03 -25.35
N ALA A 93 -4.62 10.98 -24.52
CA ALA A 93 -3.23 11.07 -24.11
C ALA A 93 -2.73 9.75 -23.48
N ARG A 94 -3.49 9.18 -22.54
CA ARG A 94 -3.16 7.89 -21.90
C ARG A 94 -3.18 6.73 -22.89
N GLN A 95 -4.13 6.71 -23.82
CA GLN A 95 -4.17 5.69 -24.85
C GLN A 95 -2.91 5.75 -25.73
N THR A 96 -2.52 6.95 -26.17
CA THR A 96 -1.29 7.16 -26.94
C THR A 96 -0.05 6.69 -26.18
N VAL A 97 0.05 6.99 -24.88
CA VAL A 97 1.15 6.48 -24.04
C VAL A 97 1.11 4.95 -23.95
N GLN A 98 -0.05 4.35 -23.69
CA GLN A 98 -0.19 2.90 -23.60
C GLN A 98 0.24 2.19 -24.88
N GLU A 99 -0.17 2.71 -26.04
CA GLU A 99 0.21 2.18 -27.35
C GLU A 99 1.73 2.18 -27.53
N ARG A 100 2.42 3.24 -27.08
CA ARG A 100 3.89 3.31 -27.12
C ARG A 100 4.54 2.36 -26.11
N LEU A 101 4.04 2.29 -24.88
CA LEU A 101 4.58 1.38 -23.86
C LEU A 101 4.49 -0.08 -24.28
N THR A 102 3.40 -0.50 -24.92
CA THR A 102 3.25 -1.87 -25.43
C THR A 102 4.31 -2.21 -26.48
N THR A 103 4.83 -1.24 -27.24
CA THR A 103 5.92 -1.49 -28.19
C THR A 103 7.30 -1.65 -27.53
N LEU A 104 7.45 -1.24 -26.27
CA LEU A 104 8.72 -1.25 -25.55
C LEU A 104 8.99 -2.56 -24.78
N GLU A 105 7.99 -3.44 -24.64
CA GLU A 105 8.14 -4.69 -23.87
C GLU A 105 9.28 -5.58 -24.40
N GLY A 106 9.61 -5.51 -25.69
CA GLY A 106 10.72 -6.27 -26.30
C GLY A 106 12.09 -5.58 -26.25
N ILE A 107 12.14 -4.33 -25.80
CA ILE A 107 13.37 -3.51 -25.76
C ILE A 107 13.91 -3.42 -24.32
N LEU A 108 13.01 -3.39 -23.34
CA LEU A 108 13.39 -3.24 -21.93
C LEU A 108 14.00 -4.52 -21.35
N PRO A 109 14.92 -4.40 -20.37
CA PRO A 109 15.47 -5.55 -19.66
C PRO A 109 14.39 -6.44 -19.01
N ALA A 110 14.70 -7.74 -18.88
CA ALA A 110 13.76 -8.72 -18.33
C ALA A 110 13.29 -8.32 -16.92
N GLY A 111 11.96 -8.34 -16.71
CA GLY A 111 11.34 -8.00 -15.43
C GLY A 111 10.98 -6.54 -15.25
N ILE A 112 11.46 -5.63 -16.10
CA ILE A 112 11.15 -4.20 -16.03
C ILE A 112 9.85 -3.92 -16.79
N ARG A 113 8.86 -3.36 -16.09
CA ARG A 113 7.54 -3.04 -16.67
C ARG A 113 7.13 -1.61 -16.29
N PRO A 114 7.15 -0.67 -17.23
CA PRO A 114 6.64 0.67 -17.01
C PRO A 114 5.14 0.62 -16.73
N GLN A 115 4.67 1.39 -15.76
CA GLN A 115 3.26 1.49 -15.43
C GLN A 115 2.82 2.94 -15.42
N MET A 116 1.67 3.23 -16.04
CA MET A 116 1.07 4.55 -15.96
C MET A 116 0.38 4.73 -14.60
N THR A 117 0.76 5.78 -13.89
CA THR A 117 0.05 6.24 -12.69
C THR A 117 -1.41 6.59 -13.01
N PRO A 118 -2.32 6.58 -12.03
CA PRO A 118 -3.67 7.11 -12.20
C PRO A 118 -3.66 8.58 -12.65
N PRO A 119 -4.71 9.06 -13.36
CA PRO A 119 -4.81 10.47 -13.70
C PRO A 119 -4.86 11.31 -12.42
N SER A 120 -3.95 12.28 -12.32
CA SER A 120 -3.86 13.21 -11.19
C SER A 120 -3.75 14.64 -11.70
N SER A 121 -4.25 15.58 -10.90
CA SER A 121 -4.17 17.02 -11.14
C SER A 121 -3.11 17.63 -10.22
N ILE A 122 -2.39 18.66 -10.67
CA ILE A 122 -1.51 19.52 -9.88
C ILE A 122 -2.33 20.28 -8.82
N MET A 123 -3.62 20.53 -9.08
CA MET A 123 -4.58 21.06 -8.10
C MET A 123 -5.10 19.98 -7.12
N GLY A 124 -4.74 18.72 -7.34
CA GLY A 124 -5.09 17.62 -6.45
C GLY A 124 -4.54 17.82 -5.04
N GLN A 125 -5.36 17.53 -4.03
CA GLN A 125 -4.92 17.61 -2.64
C GLN A 125 -4.11 16.36 -2.27
N ILE A 126 -2.89 16.56 -1.76
CA ILE A 126 -2.13 15.49 -1.12
C ILE A 126 -2.57 15.37 0.33
N VAL A 127 -3.07 14.20 0.71
CA VAL A 127 -3.36 13.87 2.11
C VAL A 127 -2.30 12.91 2.61
N VAL A 128 -1.56 13.35 3.63
CA VAL A 128 -0.60 12.50 4.34
C VAL A 128 -1.32 11.91 5.55
N ALA A 129 -1.40 10.59 5.62
CA ALA A 129 -1.97 9.86 6.75
C ALA A 129 -0.91 8.92 7.34
N GLY A 130 -0.71 9.01 8.66
CA GLY A 130 0.15 8.11 9.42
C GLY A 130 -0.64 6.99 10.07
N ILE A 131 -0.07 5.80 10.12
CA ILE A 131 -0.62 4.66 10.86
C ILE A 131 0.40 4.30 11.93
N TYR A 132 -0.07 4.17 13.16
CA TYR A 132 0.73 3.75 14.31
C TYR A 132 -0.07 2.75 15.14
N ARG A 133 0.61 1.95 15.94
CA ARG A 133 -0.04 1.09 16.93
C ARG A 133 -0.32 1.95 18.17
N GLN A 134 -1.57 1.98 18.60
CA GLN A 134 -1.96 2.69 19.83
C GLN A 134 -1.43 1.93 21.05
N ASP A 135 -1.04 2.69 22.07
CA ASP A 135 -0.72 2.13 23.39
C ASP A 135 -2.00 1.77 24.14
N GLY A 136 -1.87 0.95 25.18
CA GLY A 136 -2.98 0.58 26.05
C GLY A 136 -3.33 1.64 27.10
N PRO A 137 -4.42 1.42 27.86
CA PRO A 137 -4.84 2.30 28.95
C PRO A 137 -3.75 2.68 29.94
N ASP A 138 -2.82 1.76 30.24
CA ASP A 138 -1.70 1.96 31.16
C ASP A 138 -0.38 2.31 30.46
N GLY A 139 -0.42 2.60 29.15
CA GLY A 139 0.75 2.94 28.33
C GLY A 139 1.58 1.72 27.89
N GLY A 140 1.03 0.52 28.01
CA GLY A 140 1.65 -0.73 27.59
C GLY A 140 1.44 -1.07 26.12
N LYS A 141 2.14 -2.11 25.65
CA LYS A 141 1.95 -2.65 24.30
C LYS A 141 0.67 -3.48 24.25
N LEU A 142 -0.13 -3.32 23.19
CA LEU A 142 -1.36 -4.09 23.01
C LEU A 142 -1.18 -5.27 22.04
N ALA A 143 -1.80 -6.41 22.39
CA ALA A 143 -1.92 -7.60 21.55
C ALA A 143 -3.36 -8.13 21.56
N GLN A 144 -3.84 -8.66 20.44
CA GLN A 144 -5.18 -9.26 20.37
C GLN A 144 -5.17 -10.63 21.06
N VAL A 145 -6.23 -10.91 21.84
CA VAL A 145 -6.40 -12.20 22.54
C VAL A 145 -7.10 -13.18 21.61
N GLY A 146 -6.34 -14.11 21.03
CA GLY A 146 -6.83 -15.09 20.06
C GLY A 146 -7.57 -14.43 18.88
N THR A 147 -8.78 -14.91 18.59
CA THR A 147 -9.68 -14.33 17.57
C THR A 147 -10.80 -13.48 18.17
N THR A 148 -10.67 -13.09 19.44
CA THR A 148 -11.69 -12.33 20.16
C THR A 148 -11.54 -10.83 19.93
N ASN A 149 -12.50 -10.04 20.43
CA ASN A 149 -12.39 -8.57 20.47
C ASN A 149 -11.66 -8.07 21.74
N LEU A 150 -11.07 -8.97 22.53
CA LEU A 150 -10.34 -8.61 23.74
C LEU A 150 -8.88 -8.27 23.40
N MET A 151 -8.31 -7.36 24.18
CA MET A 151 -6.93 -6.90 24.01
C MET A 151 -6.15 -7.18 25.30
N ALA A 152 -4.99 -7.80 25.17
CA ALA A 152 -4.02 -7.92 26.25
C ALA A 152 -3.07 -6.73 26.17
N GLU A 153 -2.86 -6.06 27.30
CA GLU A 153 -1.87 -5.01 27.47
C GLU A 153 -0.70 -5.56 28.26
N MET A 154 0.51 -5.34 27.77
CA MET A 154 1.75 -5.66 28.46
C MET A 154 2.43 -4.37 28.91
N THR A 155 2.60 -4.23 30.22
CA THR A 155 3.40 -3.18 30.85
C THR A 155 4.69 -3.78 31.40
N VAL A 156 5.81 -3.07 31.24
CA VAL A 156 7.11 -3.54 31.69
C VAL A 156 7.68 -2.50 32.63
N ALA A 157 7.74 -2.83 33.92
CA ALA A 157 8.54 -2.08 34.89
C ALA A 157 9.99 -2.55 34.79
N ASP A 158 10.95 -1.62 34.85
CA ASP A 158 12.38 -1.87 34.65
C ASP A 158 12.87 -3.15 35.36
N GLY A 159 13.28 -4.15 34.57
CA GLY A 159 13.89 -5.40 35.04
C GLY A 159 12.93 -6.44 35.65
N GLN A 160 11.61 -6.26 35.55
CA GLN A 160 10.60 -7.18 36.08
C GLN A 160 9.91 -8.02 35.00
N THR A 161 9.27 -9.11 35.40
CA THR A 161 8.39 -9.88 34.52
C THR A 161 7.28 -8.97 33.98
N PRO A 162 6.94 -9.07 32.69
CA PRO A 162 5.89 -8.25 32.10
C PRO A 162 4.58 -8.47 32.84
N HIS A 163 3.94 -7.37 33.22
CA HIS A 163 2.61 -7.41 33.82
C HIS A 163 1.58 -7.30 32.71
N ILE A 164 0.66 -8.26 32.66
CA ILE A 164 -0.29 -8.40 31.57
C ILE A 164 -1.70 -8.23 32.10
N GLU A 165 -2.44 -7.34 31.47
CA GLU A 165 -3.83 -7.07 31.79
C GLU A 165 -4.70 -7.30 30.56
N VAL A 166 -5.95 -7.70 30.76
CA VAL A 166 -6.88 -7.96 29.65
C VAL A 166 -8.03 -6.98 29.71
N TRP A 167 -8.27 -6.36 28.57
CA TRP A 167 -9.26 -5.32 28.39
C TRP A 167 -10.31 -5.75 27.37
N ARG A 168 -11.55 -5.35 27.64
CA ARG A 168 -12.59 -5.24 26.63
C ARG A 168 -12.60 -3.79 26.14
N PRO A 169 -12.17 -3.54 24.89
CA PRO A 169 -12.09 -2.18 24.36
C PRO A 169 -13.46 -1.51 24.25
N GLY A 170 -13.51 -0.23 24.61
CA GLY A 170 -14.63 0.67 24.35
C GLY A 170 -14.33 1.60 23.16
N ASP A 171 -14.47 2.91 23.36
CA ASP A 171 -13.96 3.91 22.42
C ASP A 171 -12.43 3.89 22.43
N ARG A 172 -11.83 3.81 21.24
CA ARG A 172 -10.36 3.80 21.08
C ARG A 172 -9.70 5.12 21.47
N HIS A 173 -10.44 6.22 21.52
CA HIS A 173 -9.89 7.54 21.92
C HIS A 173 -10.22 7.89 23.37
N ASP A 174 -10.99 7.07 24.07
CA ASP A 174 -11.34 7.27 25.48
C ASP A 174 -11.19 5.96 26.27
N PHE A 175 -10.02 5.79 26.91
CA PHE A 175 -9.72 4.61 27.71
C PHE A 175 -10.59 4.46 28.96
N ALA A 176 -11.30 5.50 29.41
CA ALA A 176 -12.24 5.38 30.54
C ALA A 176 -13.43 4.45 30.21
N THR A 177 -13.68 4.23 28.92
CA THR A 177 -14.73 3.32 28.43
C THR A 177 -14.28 1.86 28.35
N TRP A 178 -12.98 1.58 28.57
CA TRP A 178 -12.45 0.23 28.52
C TRP A 178 -12.73 -0.50 29.82
N GLU A 179 -13.21 -1.73 29.71
CA GLU A 179 -13.54 -2.57 30.86
C GLU A 179 -12.40 -3.56 31.11
N LYS A 180 -11.82 -3.52 32.31
CA LYS A 180 -10.81 -4.49 32.75
C LYS A 180 -11.48 -5.83 33.06
N LEU A 181 -11.01 -6.91 32.46
CA LEU A 181 -11.49 -8.26 32.75
C LEU A 181 -10.66 -8.91 33.87
N ALA A 182 -11.35 -9.56 34.80
CA ALA A 182 -10.71 -10.45 35.75
C ALA A 182 -10.30 -11.75 35.04
N THR A 183 -9.00 -11.95 34.87
CA THR A 183 -8.42 -13.18 34.31
C THR A 183 -8.18 -14.21 35.41
N GLN A 184 -8.44 -15.48 35.12
CA GLN A 184 -8.25 -16.56 36.10
C GLN A 184 -6.77 -16.92 36.24
N SER A 185 -6.08 -17.06 35.10
CA SER A 185 -4.65 -17.32 35.04
C SER A 185 -4.05 -16.61 33.81
N ILE A 186 -2.83 -16.11 33.98
CA ILE A 186 -2.00 -15.59 32.90
C ILE A 186 -0.62 -16.23 33.05
N ASP A 187 -0.19 -16.96 32.04
CA ASP A 187 1.14 -17.56 31.96
C ASP A 187 1.94 -16.89 30.82
N TRP A 188 3.14 -16.44 31.12
CA TRP A 188 3.99 -15.71 30.19
C TRP A 188 5.13 -16.58 29.69
N SER A 189 5.21 -16.74 28.36
CA SER A 189 6.33 -17.37 27.68
C SER A 189 7.18 -16.31 26.97
N ALA A 190 8.34 -16.02 27.55
CA ALA A 190 9.29 -15.05 26.98
C ALA A 190 10.00 -15.62 25.73
N ALA A 191 10.20 -14.78 24.73
CA ALA A 191 11.13 -15.04 23.64
C ALA A 191 12.57 -14.62 24.01
N GLU A 192 13.53 -14.86 23.11
CA GLU A 192 14.93 -14.43 23.29
C GLU A 192 15.08 -12.91 23.36
N GLU A 193 14.19 -12.18 22.67
CA GLU A 193 14.17 -10.72 22.67
C GLU A 193 13.41 -10.15 23.88
N PRO A 194 13.87 -9.05 24.48
CA PRO A 194 13.19 -8.41 25.59
C PRO A 194 11.81 -7.88 25.16
N ASN A 195 10.80 -8.06 26.01
CA ASN A 195 9.43 -7.60 25.77
C ASN A 195 8.78 -8.23 24.53
N VAL A 196 9.20 -9.45 24.18
CA VAL A 196 8.63 -10.28 23.11
C VAL A 196 8.26 -11.62 23.71
N GLY A 197 7.11 -12.15 23.34
CA GLY A 197 6.63 -13.42 23.88
C GLY A 197 5.15 -13.65 23.68
N THR A 198 4.66 -14.74 24.25
CA THR A 198 3.28 -15.17 24.17
C THR A 198 2.68 -15.26 25.56
N ALA A 199 1.55 -14.60 25.77
CA ALA A 199 0.77 -14.71 26.99
C ALA A 199 -0.37 -15.70 26.77
N THR A 200 -0.41 -16.74 27.61
CA THR A 200 -1.49 -17.73 27.66
C THR A 200 -2.46 -17.30 28.74
N ILE A 201 -3.68 -16.95 28.35
CA ILE A 201 -4.67 -16.29 29.19
C ILE A 201 -5.90 -17.18 29.30
N GLU A 202 -6.35 -17.45 30.51
CA GLU A 202 -7.58 -18.19 30.78
C GLU A 202 -8.75 -17.26 31.12
N ILE A 203 -9.80 -17.31 30.28
CA ILE A 203 -11.02 -16.51 30.40
C ILE A 203 -12.20 -17.46 30.29
N ASP A 204 -13.09 -17.45 31.28
CA ASP A 204 -14.29 -18.30 31.34
C ASP A 204 -14.03 -19.81 31.08
N GLY A 205 -12.88 -20.32 31.58
CA GLY A 205 -12.47 -21.72 31.41
C GLY A 205 -11.97 -22.08 30.00
N ARG A 206 -11.66 -21.09 29.17
CA ARG A 206 -11.03 -21.26 27.86
C ARG A 206 -9.68 -20.55 27.82
N THR A 207 -8.72 -21.21 27.20
CA THR A 207 -7.37 -20.69 27.02
C THR A 207 -7.24 -19.96 25.69
N TYR A 208 -6.65 -18.77 25.73
CA TYR A 208 -6.38 -17.92 24.58
C TYR A 208 -4.91 -17.48 24.60
N GLU A 209 -4.34 -17.24 23.42
CA GLU A 209 -2.98 -16.72 23.29
C GLU A 209 -3.02 -15.26 22.83
N ALA A 210 -2.19 -14.42 23.44
CA ALA A 210 -1.89 -13.07 22.98
C ALA A 210 -0.39 -12.97 22.66
N ASN A 211 -0.07 -12.64 21.41
CA ASN A 211 1.30 -12.61 20.92
C ASN A 211 1.84 -11.17 20.89
N PHE A 212 2.93 -10.93 21.62
CA PHE A 212 3.64 -9.66 21.64
C PHE A 212 4.89 -9.79 20.77
N TYR A 213 4.87 -9.05 19.66
CA TYR A 213 5.94 -9.09 18.66
C TYR A 213 6.97 -7.99 18.87
N SER A 214 8.20 -8.23 18.38
CA SER A 214 9.26 -7.23 18.30
C SER A 214 8.83 -6.05 17.42
N ASP A 215 9.37 -4.87 17.70
CA ASP A 215 8.97 -3.62 17.02
C ASP A 215 9.12 -3.72 15.49
N ALA A 216 10.16 -4.42 15.01
CA ALA A 216 10.36 -4.70 13.59
C ALA A 216 9.21 -5.53 12.99
N LYS A 217 8.77 -6.58 13.69
CA LYS A 217 7.63 -7.40 13.25
C LYS A 217 6.32 -6.62 13.32
N GLN A 218 6.14 -5.75 14.31
CA GLN A 218 4.98 -4.86 14.39
C GLN A 218 4.92 -3.89 13.20
N GLN A 219 6.05 -3.29 12.82
CA GLN A 219 6.14 -2.41 11.67
C GLN A 219 5.81 -3.13 10.35
N LEU A 220 6.28 -4.37 10.20
CA LEU A 220 5.95 -5.22 9.05
C LEU A 220 4.46 -5.59 9.00
N GLU A 221 3.82 -5.86 10.14
CA GLU A 221 2.37 -6.05 10.23
C GLU A 221 1.61 -4.78 9.83
N LEU A 222 2.01 -3.61 10.33
CA LEU A 222 1.41 -2.33 9.95
C LEU A 222 1.54 -2.08 8.45
N ARG A 223 2.72 -2.36 7.87
CA ARG A 223 2.94 -2.27 6.42
C ARG A 223 2.00 -3.21 5.66
N THR A 224 1.87 -4.44 6.14
CA THR A 224 0.98 -5.45 5.54
C THR A 224 -0.48 -5.00 5.60
N ILE A 225 -0.97 -4.52 6.75
CA ILE A 225 -2.33 -3.98 6.90
C ILE A 225 -2.54 -2.79 5.96
N ALA A 226 -1.55 -1.91 5.86
CA ALA A 226 -1.64 -0.74 5.01
C ALA A 226 -1.75 -1.11 3.52
N ASP A 227 -0.91 -2.04 3.06
CA ASP A 227 -0.90 -2.51 1.67
C ASP A 227 -2.17 -3.30 1.29
N TRP A 228 -2.65 -4.18 2.19
CA TRP A 228 -3.71 -5.15 1.85
C TRP A 228 -5.11 -4.75 2.30
N ILE A 229 -5.25 -3.86 3.29
CA ILE A 229 -6.54 -3.46 3.85
C ILE A 229 -6.81 -1.98 3.61
N ILE A 230 -5.88 -1.10 3.98
CA ILE A 230 -6.13 0.35 3.96
C ILE A 230 -6.05 0.90 2.54
N ARG A 231 -4.96 0.63 1.82
CA ARG A 231 -4.74 1.09 0.45
C ARG A 231 -5.90 0.72 -0.48
N PRO A 232 -6.39 -0.54 -0.53
CA PRO A 232 -7.51 -0.89 -1.40
C PRO A 232 -8.84 -0.23 -0.99
N ARG A 233 -9.01 0.12 0.29
CA ARG A 233 -10.21 0.83 0.76
C ARG A 233 -10.18 2.31 0.40
N LEU A 234 -9.03 2.97 0.54
CA LEU A 234 -8.86 4.37 0.16
C LEU A 234 -9.02 4.56 -1.35
N LEU A 235 -8.46 3.66 -2.16
CA LEU A 235 -8.63 3.68 -3.62
C LEU A 235 -10.08 3.45 -4.09
N LYS A 236 -10.97 2.93 -3.24
CA LYS A 236 -12.40 2.80 -3.56
C LYS A 236 -13.19 4.09 -3.33
N THR A 237 -12.63 5.04 -2.58
CA THR A 237 -13.30 6.31 -2.31
C THR A 237 -13.25 7.20 -3.55
N THR A 238 -14.40 7.74 -3.94
CA THR A 238 -14.51 8.67 -5.08
C THR A 238 -13.61 9.89 -4.86
N GLY A 239 -12.82 10.25 -5.87
CA GLY A 239 -11.89 11.38 -5.83
C GLY A 239 -10.46 11.04 -5.40
N VAL A 240 -10.20 9.82 -4.91
CA VAL A 240 -8.84 9.37 -4.62
C VAL A 240 -8.22 8.82 -5.91
N ALA A 241 -7.26 9.56 -6.47
CA ALA A 241 -6.52 9.13 -7.65
C ALA A 241 -5.52 8.01 -7.33
N GLU A 242 -4.74 8.18 -6.26
CA GLU A 242 -3.66 7.26 -5.91
C GLU A 242 -3.42 7.22 -4.40
N VAL A 243 -2.89 6.10 -3.93
CA VAL A 243 -2.41 5.90 -2.57
C VAL A 243 -1.03 5.26 -2.64
N PHE A 244 -0.01 6.04 -2.33
CA PHE A 244 1.37 5.58 -2.18
C PHE A 244 1.66 5.30 -0.70
N MET A 245 2.44 4.25 -0.45
CA MET A 245 2.78 3.82 0.90
C MET A 245 4.23 4.17 1.20
N GLN A 246 4.47 5.10 2.12
CA GLN A 246 5.80 5.53 2.53
C GLN A 246 6.19 4.89 3.87
N GLY A 247 7.39 4.30 3.92
CA GLY A 247 7.92 3.64 5.10
C GLY A 247 7.33 2.25 5.36
N GLY A 248 7.93 1.57 6.36
CA GLY A 248 7.61 0.20 6.73
C GLY A 248 8.21 -0.84 5.78
N ASP A 249 8.87 -1.84 6.33
CA ASP A 249 9.46 -2.92 5.54
C ASP A 249 8.39 -3.88 5.04
N ARG A 250 8.56 -4.37 3.81
CA ARG A 250 7.71 -5.40 3.24
C ARG A 250 8.17 -6.77 3.71
N LYS A 251 7.22 -7.65 4.01
CA LYS A 251 7.53 -9.04 4.31
C LYS A 251 8.18 -9.70 3.10
N GLN A 252 9.44 -10.10 3.27
CA GLN A 252 10.20 -10.85 2.28
C GLN A 252 10.71 -12.16 2.89
N TYR A 253 10.63 -13.23 2.11
CA TYR A 253 11.24 -14.51 2.46
C TYR A 253 12.62 -14.55 1.83
N GLN A 254 13.66 -14.39 2.65
CA GLN A 254 15.04 -14.49 2.21
C GLN A 254 15.52 -15.93 2.36
N ILE A 255 16.04 -16.49 1.29
CA ILE A 255 16.63 -17.83 1.29
C ILE A 255 18.14 -17.63 1.35
N LEU A 256 18.69 -17.80 2.54
CA LEU A 256 20.13 -17.71 2.78
C LEU A 256 20.75 -19.05 2.42
N ILE A 257 21.58 -19.04 1.38
CA ILE A 257 22.23 -20.24 0.87
C ILE A 257 23.63 -20.34 1.49
N ASP A 258 23.96 -21.48 2.07
CA ASP A 258 25.31 -21.76 2.56
C ASP A 258 26.19 -22.24 1.39
N PRO A 259 27.24 -21.48 1.00
CA PRO A 259 28.12 -21.87 -0.10
C PRO A 259 28.90 -23.16 0.17
N THR A 260 29.15 -23.50 1.44
CA THR A 260 29.86 -24.73 1.82
C THR A 260 28.99 -25.94 1.55
N ALA A 261 27.72 -25.86 1.93
CA ALA A 261 26.74 -26.93 1.69
C ALA A 261 26.53 -27.14 0.18
N LEU A 262 26.44 -26.07 -0.62
CA LEU A 262 26.31 -26.21 -2.08
C LEU A 262 27.43 -27.05 -2.70
N LEU A 263 28.67 -26.83 -2.25
CA LEU A 263 29.83 -27.58 -2.74
C LEU A 263 29.82 -29.05 -2.30
N GLU A 264 29.36 -29.34 -1.08
CA GLU A 264 29.27 -30.71 -0.56
C GLU A 264 28.24 -31.54 -1.32
N TYR A 265 27.12 -30.92 -1.71
CA TYR A 265 26.03 -31.59 -2.43
C TYR A 265 26.16 -31.49 -3.97
N ASP A 266 27.20 -30.84 -4.50
CA ASP A 266 27.41 -30.59 -5.94
C ASP A 266 26.21 -29.90 -6.62
N ILE A 267 25.62 -28.92 -5.92
CA ILE A 267 24.44 -28.16 -6.38
C ILE A 267 24.86 -26.72 -6.72
N THR A 268 24.45 -26.21 -7.87
CA THR A 268 24.70 -24.81 -8.23
C THR A 268 23.62 -23.87 -7.70
N VAL A 269 23.95 -22.58 -7.57
CA VAL A 269 22.95 -21.54 -7.21
C VAL A 269 21.79 -21.51 -8.21
N GLN A 270 22.07 -21.76 -9.49
CA GLN A 270 21.05 -21.81 -10.54
C GLN A 270 20.08 -22.97 -10.35
N ASP A 271 20.54 -24.12 -9.83
CA ASP A 271 19.69 -25.28 -9.55
C ASP A 271 18.75 -24.98 -8.38
N VAL A 272 19.24 -24.33 -7.33
CA VAL A 272 18.42 -23.86 -6.20
C VAL A 272 17.36 -22.88 -6.69
N GLU A 273 17.76 -21.90 -7.50
CA GLU A 273 16.84 -20.92 -8.08
C GLU A 273 15.75 -21.59 -8.93
N LYS A 274 16.14 -22.54 -9.78
CA LYS A 274 15.21 -23.30 -10.63
C LYS A 274 14.22 -24.10 -9.79
N ALA A 275 14.71 -24.83 -8.79
CA ALA A 275 13.86 -25.62 -7.88
C ALA A 275 12.86 -24.73 -7.11
N LEU A 276 13.29 -23.55 -6.68
CA LEU A 276 12.40 -22.58 -6.03
C LEU A 276 11.31 -22.07 -6.97
N ARG A 277 11.64 -21.75 -8.22
CA ARG A 277 10.62 -21.33 -9.20
C ARG A 277 9.61 -22.43 -9.49
N GLU A 278 10.07 -23.68 -9.60
CA GLU A 278 9.19 -24.83 -9.90
C GLU A 278 8.27 -25.17 -8.72
N SER A 279 8.75 -25.06 -7.48
CA SER A 279 7.95 -25.33 -6.29
C SER A 279 6.91 -24.24 -5.95
N ALA A 280 7.13 -23.01 -6.43
CA ALA A 280 6.24 -21.87 -6.17
C ALA A 280 4.94 -21.87 -7.00
N ILE A 281 4.74 -22.82 -7.92
CA ILE A 281 3.50 -22.91 -8.72
C ILE A 281 2.42 -23.64 -7.90
N SER A 282 1.46 -22.87 -7.40
CA SER A 282 0.23 -23.41 -6.80
C SER A 282 -0.56 -24.24 -7.82
N ILE A 283 -0.54 -25.57 -7.69
CA ILE A 283 -1.47 -26.46 -8.40
C ILE A 283 -2.86 -26.27 -7.77
N PRO A 284 -3.88 -25.78 -8.51
CA PRO A 284 -5.23 -25.69 -7.98
C PRO A 284 -5.74 -27.10 -7.66
N LYS A 285 -6.10 -27.34 -6.39
CA LYS A 285 -6.79 -28.58 -6.00
C LYS A 285 -8.14 -28.63 -6.75
N PRO A 286 -8.45 -29.69 -7.51
CA PRO A 286 -9.79 -29.86 -8.05
C PRO A 286 -10.78 -29.99 -6.89
N ASN A 287 -11.85 -29.19 -6.93
CA ASN A 287 -12.94 -29.22 -5.95
C ASN A 287 -13.51 -30.64 -5.85
N SER A 288 -13.20 -31.34 -4.76
CA SER A 288 -13.82 -32.62 -4.42
C SER A 288 -15.13 -32.40 -3.65
N LEU A 289 -16.05 -31.64 -4.23
CA LEU A 289 -17.44 -31.52 -3.76
C LEU A 289 -18.37 -31.40 -4.98
N ALA A 290 -18.44 -32.48 -5.74
CA ALA A 290 -19.61 -32.84 -6.52
C ALA A 290 -19.87 -34.32 -6.25
N ALA A 291 -20.59 -34.58 -5.16
CA ALA A 291 -21.32 -35.81 -4.92
C ALA A 291 -22.80 -35.43 -4.78
#